data_AF-I2J4T4-F1
#
_entry.id   AF-I2J4T4-F1
#
_cell.length_a   1.000
_cell.length_b   1.000
_cell.length_c   1.000
_cell.angle_alpha   90.00
_cell.angle_beta   90.00
_cell.angle_gamma   90.00
#
_symmetry.space_group_name_H-M   'P 1'
#
loop_
_entity.id
_entity.type
_entity.pdbx_description
1 polymer ?
#
loop_
_entity_poly.entity_id
_entity_poly.type
_entity_poly.pdbx_seq_one_letter_code
_entity_poly.pdbx_strand_id
1 'polypeptide(L)'
;MARQFSGIIEEVFNNYGTVSTLIDGQKVSFFFFITPDMLYKGKYLRIARKVNFRLINSQIRDVKVKIATDISSCSGEKIKKFKVSKKDIINVNDYHAYIFKHFYKVTDTEILQELIDKDIELKEVILKWILKTEKNIKSQLTMLLMESSINSLEFYEALDQNNSLKTLKIKIFKLLKSRYMFRTEFELFKIDISDNHDAASIKLVDVPLTLFFENLTIDELSKVYSYVIKFFHTRFNTRSKSYIFLNISKQMFAELSIIRNASAHGNPLIPTILDDSYSPSFLFDLKSVWPSHNSGNNVEEEWELFNTIRWSTRMLTKDGIAPIYAGSPQLTGLYISKYILINPARRSFFSFIFVAFCYFRYIDNSEKENFYQDMSSFIPIPYECYINDAENNIFFNYPKDNSVLKQLFVFTYLLFSEEFWLHLSSRY
;
A
#
# COMPACT_ATOMS: atom_id res chain seq x y z
N MET A 1 39.17 1.58 -5.96
CA MET A 1 38.88 3.04 -5.88
C MET A 1 37.44 3.27 -6.31
N ALA A 2 36.64 4.00 -5.52
CA ALA A 2 35.27 4.34 -5.92
C ALA A 2 35.30 5.31 -7.12
N ARG A 3 34.56 4.99 -8.19
CA ARG A 3 34.48 5.80 -9.42
C ARG A 3 33.89 7.18 -9.10
N GLN A 4 34.57 8.24 -9.49
CA GLN A 4 34.09 9.62 -9.39
C GLN A 4 33.31 9.97 -10.66
N PHE A 5 32.20 10.70 -10.47
CA PHE A 5 31.33 11.16 -11.55
C PHE A 5 31.29 12.68 -11.56
N SER A 6 31.02 13.25 -12.73
CA SER A 6 30.72 14.67 -12.89
C SER A 6 29.29 14.82 -13.41
N GLY A 7 28.57 15.81 -12.89
CA GLY A 7 27.16 16.02 -13.22
C GLY A 7 26.68 17.43 -12.98
N ILE A 8 25.38 17.62 -13.13
CA ILE A 8 24.68 18.91 -13.07
C ILE A 8 23.62 18.84 -11.97
N ILE A 9 23.67 19.76 -11.02
CA ILE A 9 22.58 19.95 -10.06
C ILE A 9 21.33 20.41 -10.82
N GLU A 10 20.26 19.63 -10.70
CA GLU A 10 18.95 19.92 -11.28
C GLU A 10 18.13 20.75 -10.29
N GLU A 11 17.92 20.22 -9.08
CA GLU A 11 17.10 20.85 -8.05
C GLU A 11 17.78 20.79 -6.67
N VAL A 12 17.49 21.80 -5.84
CA VAL A 12 17.96 21.88 -4.46
C VAL A 12 16.76 22.16 -3.58
N PHE A 13 16.49 21.24 -2.65
CA PHE A 13 15.47 21.35 -1.63
C PHE A 13 16.12 21.69 -0.29
N ASN A 14 15.35 21.63 0.80
CA ASN A 14 15.87 21.94 2.13
C ASN A 14 16.93 20.93 2.60
N ASN A 15 16.62 19.63 2.55
CA ASN A 15 17.49 18.60 3.15
C ASN A 15 18.13 17.67 2.10
N TYR A 16 17.84 17.89 0.82
CA TYR A 16 18.36 17.08 -0.27
C TYR A 16 18.35 17.87 -1.58
N GLY A 17 19.01 17.34 -2.60
CA GLY A 17 18.88 17.81 -3.97
C GLY A 17 19.01 16.66 -4.96
N THR A 18 18.94 17.00 -6.24
CA THR A 18 19.11 16.06 -7.35
C THR A 18 20.27 16.49 -8.23
N VAL A 19 21.13 15.53 -8.60
CA VAL A 19 22.25 15.72 -9.53
C VAL A 19 22.12 14.74 -10.69
N SER A 20 22.25 15.22 -11.92
CA SER A 20 22.18 14.40 -13.11
C SER A 20 23.53 14.19 -13.77
N THR A 21 23.76 13.02 -14.36
CA THR A 21 24.95 12.68 -15.16
C THR A 21 24.55 11.75 -16.30
N LEU A 22 25.49 11.44 -17.19
CA LEU A 22 25.30 10.47 -18.26
C LEU A 22 25.94 9.13 -17.87
N ILE A 23 25.17 8.06 -17.91
CA ILE A 23 25.64 6.67 -17.75
C ILE A 23 25.15 5.91 -18.98
N ASP A 24 26.09 5.33 -19.73
CA ASP A 24 25.80 4.53 -20.93
C ASP A 24 24.90 5.25 -21.95
N GLY A 25 25.14 6.56 -22.11
CA GLY A 25 24.39 7.44 -23.03
C GLY A 25 23.03 7.90 -22.52
N GLN A 26 22.57 7.43 -21.36
CA GLN A 26 21.31 7.83 -20.75
C GLN A 26 21.52 8.87 -19.66
N LYS A 27 20.63 9.87 -19.61
CA LYS A 27 20.63 10.87 -18.53
C LYS A 27 20.01 10.25 -17.28
N VAL A 28 20.80 10.22 -16.21
CA VAL A 28 20.44 9.62 -14.92
C VAL A 28 20.55 10.67 -13.84
N SER A 29 19.56 10.74 -12.96
CA SER A 29 19.62 11.60 -11.77
C SER A 29 19.91 10.78 -10.49
N PHE A 30 20.51 11.42 -9.49
CA PHE A 30 20.81 10.85 -8.18
C PHE A 30 20.45 11.84 -7.06
N PHE A 31 19.88 11.34 -5.97
CA PHE A 31 19.64 12.15 -4.77
C PHE A 31 20.94 12.37 -4.03
N PHE A 32 21.08 13.53 -3.40
CA PHE A 32 22.12 13.79 -2.42
C PHE A 32 21.53 14.48 -1.21
N PHE A 33 22.04 14.17 -0.03
CA PHE A 33 21.63 14.83 1.20
C PHE A 33 22.35 16.17 1.35
N ILE A 34 21.63 17.14 1.91
CA ILE A 34 22.20 18.42 2.33
C ILE A 34 22.32 18.36 3.84
N THR A 35 23.55 18.20 4.32
CA THR A 35 23.83 18.09 5.75
C THR A 35 24.20 19.46 6.34
N PRO A 36 24.05 19.66 7.66
CA PRO A 36 24.31 20.95 8.30
C PRO A 36 25.71 21.53 8.03
N ASP A 37 26.72 20.67 7.91
CA ASP A 37 28.12 21.04 7.59
C ASP A 37 28.29 21.59 6.16
N MET A 38 27.38 21.28 5.25
CA MET A 38 27.36 21.83 3.89
C MET A 38 26.76 23.25 3.84
N LEU A 39 26.14 23.72 4.93
CA LEU A 39 25.39 24.97 4.96
C LEU A 39 26.23 26.15 5.48
N TYR A 40 26.46 27.12 4.60
CA TYR A 40 27.02 28.41 4.99
C TYR A 40 26.06 29.17 5.91
N LYS A 41 26.54 29.54 7.10
CA LYS A 41 25.76 30.17 8.18
C LYS A 41 24.49 29.39 8.55
N GLY A 42 24.50 28.06 8.35
CA GLY A 42 23.36 27.18 8.61
C GLY A 42 22.12 27.43 7.73
N LYS A 43 22.24 28.25 6.67
CA LYS A 43 21.08 28.71 5.88
C LYS A 43 21.26 28.61 4.37
N TYR A 44 22.49 28.45 3.87
CA TYR A 44 22.75 28.50 2.43
C TYR A 44 23.67 27.36 1.98
N LEU A 45 23.18 26.52 1.08
CA LEU A 45 24.06 25.64 0.33
C LEU A 45 24.77 26.49 -0.74
N ARG A 46 26.11 26.50 -0.71
CA ARG A 46 26.94 27.24 -1.68
C ARG A 46 27.63 26.24 -2.59
N ILE A 47 27.09 26.05 -3.79
CA ILE A 47 27.60 25.04 -4.71
C ILE A 47 27.45 25.49 -6.16
N ALA A 48 28.40 25.09 -7.01
CA ALA A 48 28.31 25.28 -8.45
C ALA A 48 27.19 24.41 -9.05
N ARG A 49 26.70 24.79 -10.24
CA ARG A 49 25.75 23.96 -10.97
C ARG A 49 26.39 22.65 -11.45
N LYS A 50 27.65 22.70 -11.89
CA LYS A 50 28.43 21.53 -12.28
C LYS A 50 29.26 21.03 -11.10
N VAL A 51 29.10 19.76 -10.76
CA VAL A 51 29.67 19.16 -9.55
C VAL A 51 30.32 17.81 -9.82
N ASN A 52 31.28 17.46 -8.98
CA ASN A 52 31.83 16.11 -8.87
C ASN A 52 31.20 15.41 -7.66
N PHE A 53 30.94 14.10 -7.78
CA PHE A 53 30.35 13.30 -6.72
C PHE A 53 30.76 11.83 -6.84
N ARG A 54 30.43 11.04 -5.81
CA ARG A 54 30.55 9.58 -5.80
C ARG A 54 29.19 8.95 -5.63
N LEU A 55 29.06 7.70 -6.09
CA LEU A 55 27.84 6.93 -5.90
C LEU A 55 28.06 5.86 -4.83
N ILE A 56 27.18 5.82 -3.84
CA ILE A 56 27.11 4.74 -2.86
C ILE A 56 25.75 4.05 -2.91
N ASN A 57 25.73 2.78 -2.53
CA ASN A 57 24.48 2.06 -2.32
C ASN A 57 23.87 2.49 -0.98
N SER A 58 22.57 2.76 -0.99
CA SER A 58 21.76 3.05 0.19
C SER A 58 20.48 2.22 0.13
N GLN A 59 19.79 2.09 1.26
CA GLN A 59 18.48 1.47 1.34
C GLN A 59 17.49 2.56 1.75
N ILE A 60 16.54 2.86 0.88
CA ILE A 60 15.47 3.83 1.14
C ILE A 60 14.16 3.09 0.89
N ARG A 61 13.27 3.06 1.89
CA ARG A 61 11.97 2.36 1.81
C ARG A 61 12.10 0.91 1.33
N ASP A 62 13.09 0.20 1.87
CA ASP A 62 13.44 -1.19 1.53
C ASP A 62 13.87 -1.46 0.08
N VAL A 63 14.08 -0.41 -0.71
CA VAL A 63 14.64 -0.49 -2.05
C VAL A 63 16.11 -0.11 -2.01
N LYS A 64 16.97 -0.93 -2.63
CA LYS A 64 18.39 -0.62 -2.82
C LYS A 64 18.53 0.43 -3.92
N VAL A 65 19.14 1.56 -3.58
CA VAL A 65 19.28 2.70 -4.49
C VAL A 65 20.69 3.26 -4.47
N LYS A 66 21.05 4.00 -5.51
CA LYS A 66 22.30 4.76 -5.53
C LYS A 66 22.03 6.21 -5.18
N ILE A 67 22.82 6.75 -4.26
CA ILE A 67 22.80 8.18 -3.90
C ILE A 67 24.16 8.81 -4.17
N ALA A 68 24.14 10.10 -4.50
CA ALA A 68 25.32 10.90 -4.70
C ALA A 68 25.85 11.43 -3.35
N THR A 69 27.14 11.22 -3.10
CA THR A 69 27.87 11.70 -1.92
C THR A 69 29.14 12.43 -2.32
N ASP A 70 29.81 13.04 -1.35
CA ASP A 70 31.06 13.80 -1.55
C ASP A 70 30.90 14.89 -2.62
N ILE A 71 29.74 15.56 -2.66
CA ILE A 71 29.48 16.56 -3.70
C ILE A 71 30.37 17.77 -3.52
N SER A 72 31.11 18.10 -4.57
CA SER A 72 32.01 19.25 -4.64
C SER A 72 31.85 19.99 -5.97
N SER A 73 32.07 21.30 -5.96
CA SER A 73 32.00 22.11 -7.18
C SER A 73 33.14 21.75 -8.14
N CYS A 74 32.87 21.68 -9.45
CA CYS A 74 33.95 21.58 -10.42
C CYS A 74 34.78 22.88 -10.44
N SER A 75 36.09 22.76 -10.66
CA SER A 75 37.01 23.90 -10.71
C SER A 75 36.61 24.92 -11.79
N GLY A 76 36.66 26.21 -11.45
CA GLY A 76 36.34 27.31 -12.37
C GLY A 76 34.85 27.62 -12.54
N GLU A 77 33.96 26.87 -11.90
CA GLU A 77 32.51 27.07 -12.03
C GLU A 77 31.96 28.16 -11.10
N LYS A 78 30.91 28.85 -11.56
CA LYS A 78 30.24 29.89 -10.77
C LYS A 78 29.41 29.26 -9.65
N ILE A 79 29.76 29.60 -8.40
CA ILE A 79 29.02 29.17 -7.21
C ILE A 79 27.67 29.88 -7.14
N LYS A 80 26.60 29.10 -6.96
CA LYS A 80 25.25 29.59 -6.64
C LYS A 80 24.98 29.46 -5.14
N LYS A 81 24.07 30.30 -4.64
CA LYS A 81 23.55 30.23 -3.27
C LYS A 81 22.12 29.69 -3.32
N PHE A 82 21.88 28.57 -2.68
CA PHE A 82 20.55 28.01 -2.50
C PHE A 82 20.14 28.20 -1.04
N LYS A 83 19.00 28.86 -0.81
CA LYS A 83 18.49 29.06 0.55
C LYS A 83 17.87 27.76 1.03
N VAL A 84 18.35 27.27 2.17
CA VAL A 84 17.80 26.14 2.90
C VAL A 84 17.19 26.72 4.17
N SER A 85 15.88 26.58 4.33
CA SER A 85 15.18 27.08 5.50
C SER A 85 14.23 26.04 6.05
N LYS A 86 14.39 25.72 7.34
CA LYS A 86 13.43 24.92 8.08
C LYS A 86 12.04 25.55 7.93
N LYS A 87 11.04 24.71 7.65
CA LYS A 87 9.64 25.12 7.63
C LYS A 87 9.10 24.96 9.04
N ASP A 88 8.39 25.96 9.52
CA ASP A 88 7.68 25.88 10.79
C ASP A 88 6.33 25.20 10.54
N ILE A 89 6.19 24.00 11.09
CA ILE A 89 4.95 23.21 11.10
C ILE A 89 4.59 23.11 12.58
N ILE A 90 3.51 23.77 13.00
CA ILE A 90 3.15 23.93 14.41
C ILE A 90 2.10 22.88 14.79
N ASN A 91 1.20 22.53 13.87
CA ASN A 91 0.14 21.55 14.09
C ASN A 91 -0.05 20.58 12.89
N VAL A 92 -0.96 19.62 13.04
CA VAL A 92 -1.29 18.62 12.00
C VAL A 92 -1.87 19.27 10.75
N ASN A 93 -2.73 20.27 10.87
CA ASN A 93 -3.31 20.97 9.73
C ASN A 93 -2.23 21.70 8.91
N ASP A 94 -1.23 22.30 9.57
CA ASP A 94 -0.08 22.90 8.88
C ASP A 94 0.70 21.87 8.06
N TYR A 95 0.81 20.64 8.58
CA TYR A 95 1.43 19.53 7.86
C TYR A 95 0.59 19.11 6.65
N HIS A 96 -0.72 18.96 6.80
CA HIS A 96 -1.64 18.60 5.69
C HIS A 96 -1.62 19.67 4.61
N ALA A 97 -1.78 20.93 5.01
CA ALA A 97 -1.69 22.09 4.12
C ALA A 97 -0.35 22.12 3.39
N TYR A 98 0.76 21.86 4.09
CA TYR A 98 2.07 21.76 3.46
C TYR A 98 2.10 20.66 2.39
N ILE A 99 1.65 19.44 2.69
CA ILE A 99 1.71 18.33 1.75
C ILE A 99 0.83 18.59 0.52
N PHE A 100 -0.45 18.92 0.69
CA PHE A 100 -1.36 19.18 -0.43
C PHE A 100 -0.90 20.35 -1.30
N LYS A 101 -0.43 21.44 -0.67
CA LYS A 101 0.12 22.59 -1.38
C LYS A 101 1.29 22.22 -2.28
N HIS A 102 2.21 21.36 -1.83
CA HIS A 102 3.35 20.97 -2.65
C HIS A 102 2.98 19.91 -3.68
N PHE A 103 2.09 18.98 -3.32
CA PHE A 103 1.67 17.88 -4.19
C PHE A 103 0.91 18.39 -5.42
N TYR A 104 -0.13 19.21 -5.21
CA TYR A 104 -0.93 19.77 -6.31
C TYR A 104 -0.55 21.18 -6.71
N LYS A 105 0.46 21.78 -6.08
CA LYS A 105 0.87 23.18 -6.33
C LYS A 105 -0.27 24.18 -6.07
N VAL A 106 -1.13 23.89 -5.09
CA VAL A 106 -2.30 24.72 -4.76
C VAL A 106 -1.86 26.04 -4.13
N THR A 107 -2.29 27.16 -4.68
CA THR A 107 -2.05 28.49 -4.10
C THR A 107 -3.26 29.04 -3.34
N ASP A 108 -4.45 28.61 -3.73
CA ASP A 108 -5.73 28.99 -3.15
C ASP A 108 -5.96 28.27 -1.81
N THR A 109 -6.32 29.04 -0.78
CA THR A 109 -6.51 28.52 0.58
C THR A 109 -7.83 27.80 0.78
N GLU A 110 -8.89 28.21 0.09
CA GLU A 110 -10.22 27.58 0.20
C GLU A 110 -10.19 26.20 -0.45
N ILE A 111 -9.64 26.11 -1.67
CA ILE A 111 -9.42 24.83 -2.36
C ILE A 111 -8.54 23.90 -1.53
N LEU A 112 -7.48 24.45 -0.91
CA LEU A 112 -6.58 23.65 -0.08
C LEU A 112 -7.31 23.06 1.13
N GLN A 113 -8.16 23.84 1.81
CA GLN A 113 -8.93 23.36 2.95
C GLN A 113 -9.93 22.29 2.53
N GLU A 114 -10.65 22.50 1.43
CA GLU A 114 -11.64 21.54 0.92
C GLU A 114 -11.01 20.20 0.54
N LEU A 115 -9.80 20.21 -0.07
CA LEU A 115 -9.03 18.99 -0.35
C LEU A 115 -8.66 18.22 0.92
N ILE A 116 -8.28 18.93 1.98
CA ILE A 116 -7.91 18.32 3.27
C ILE A 116 -9.14 17.71 3.93
N ASP A 117 -10.26 18.43 3.95
CA ASP A 117 -11.51 17.96 4.57
C ASP A 117 -12.03 16.71 3.84
N LYS A 118 -11.98 16.69 2.51
CA LYS A 118 -12.36 15.52 1.71
C LYS A 118 -11.39 14.34 1.86
N ASP A 119 -10.10 14.58 2.08
CA ASP A 119 -9.15 13.52 2.44
C ASP A 119 -9.47 12.90 3.81
N ILE A 120 -9.90 13.71 4.78
CA ILE A 120 -10.35 13.24 6.10
C ILE A 120 -11.58 12.35 5.95
N GLU A 121 -12.59 12.79 5.22
CA GLU A 121 -13.81 12.01 4.96
C GLU A 121 -13.48 10.66 4.30
N LEU A 122 -12.60 10.66 3.29
CA LEU A 122 -12.14 9.43 2.64
C LEU A 122 -11.48 8.45 3.62
N LYS A 123 -10.65 8.95 4.54
CA LYS A 123 -9.97 8.09 5.53
C LYS A 123 -10.97 7.40 6.45
N GLU A 124 -12.00 8.10 6.88
CA GLU A 124 -13.06 7.54 7.74
C GLU A 124 -13.83 6.44 7.01
N VAL A 125 -14.21 6.70 5.75
CA VAL A 125 -14.89 5.72 4.89
C VAL A 125 -14.03 4.47 4.67
N ILE A 126 -12.76 4.63 4.32
CA ILE A 126 -11.83 3.50 4.12
C ILE A 126 -11.68 2.71 5.42
N LEU A 127 -11.51 3.38 6.56
CA LEU A 127 -11.36 2.71 7.85
C LEU A 127 -12.59 1.88 8.22
N LYS A 128 -13.80 2.44 8.03
CA LYS A 128 -15.08 1.73 8.19
C LYS A 128 -15.09 0.43 7.39
N TRP A 129 -14.77 0.49 6.10
CA TRP A 129 -14.83 -0.68 5.22
C TRP A 129 -13.70 -1.67 5.42
N ILE A 130 -12.52 -1.24 5.84
CA ILE A 130 -11.42 -2.14 6.21
C ILE A 130 -11.79 -2.95 7.46
N LEU A 131 -12.34 -2.31 8.49
CA LEU A 131 -12.77 -3.03 9.71
C LEU A 131 -13.85 -4.06 9.37
N LYS A 132 -14.79 -3.72 8.47
CA LYS A 132 -15.80 -4.66 7.98
C LYS A 132 -15.17 -5.82 7.19
N THR A 133 -14.21 -5.53 6.31
CA THR A 133 -13.47 -6.54 5.54
C THR A 133 -12.69 -7.48 6.45
N GLU A 134 -12.02 -6.94 7.47
CA GLU A 134 -11.28 -7.72 8.46
C GLU A 134 -12.22 -8.69 9.20
N LYS A 135 -13.36 -8.20 9.70
CA LYS A 135 -14.39 -9.02 10.33
C LYS A 135 -14.89 -10.13 9.39
N ASN A 136 -15.14 -9.80 8.13
CA ASN A 136 -15.59 -10.76 7.12
C ASN A 136 -14.55 -11.86 6.88
N ILE A 137 -13.26 -11.51 6.75
CA ILE A 137 -12.17 -12.49 6.61
C ILE A 137 -12.11 -13.42 7.82
N LYS A 138 -12.15 -12.87 9.05
CA LYS A 138 -12.16 -13.68 10.29
C LYS A 138 -13.34 -14.66 10.31
N SER A 139 -14.53 -14.18 9.98
CA SER A 139 -15.75 -15.00 9.93
C SER A 139 -15.65 -16.11 8.88
N GLN A 140 -15.23 -15.80 7.65
CA GLN A 140 -15.09 -16.78 6.59
C GLN A 140 -13.99 -17.81 6.87
N LEU A 141 -12.90 -17.40 7.52
CA LEU A 141 -11.83 -18.32 7.92
C LEU A 141 -12.33 -19.32 8.97
N THR A 142 -13.06 -18.86 9.98
CA THR A 142 -13.70 -19.74 10.97
C THR A 142 -14.69 -20.71 10.31
N MET A 143 -15.55 -20.22 9.42
CA MET A 143 -16.50 -21.07 8.68
C MET A 143 -15.79 -22.14 7.86
N LEU A 144 -14.76 -21.77 7.10
CA LEU A 144 -14.01 -22.69 6.25
C LEU A 144 -13.37 -23.82 7.07
N LEU A 145 -12.79 -23.49 8.24
CA LEU A 145 -12.20 -24.48 9.15
C LEU A 145 -13.27 -25.45 9.69
N MET A 146 -14.42 -24.91 10.11
CA MET A 146 -15.56 -25.71 10.60
C MET A 146 -16.12 -26.64 9.52
N GLU A 147 -16.37 -26.13 8.31
CA GLU A 147 -16.85 -26.91 7.14
C GLU A 147 -15.90 -28.07 6.81
N SER A 148 -14.61 -27.89 7.07
CA SER A 148 -13.57 -28.89 6.81
C SER A 148 -13.29 -29.82 7.99
N SER A 149 -14.11 -29.75 9.04
CA SER A 149 -13.95 -30.51 10.28
C SER A 149 -12.58 -30.31 10.94
N ILE A 150 -12.02 -29.09 10.85
CA ILE A 150 -10.79 -28.69 11.53
C ILE A 150 -11.20 -27.97 12.82
N ASN A 151 -10.90 -28.58 13.96
CA ASN A 151 -11.21 -27.99 15.26
C ASN A 151 -10.09 -27.01 15.72
N SER A 152 -10.36 -26.27 16.80
CA SER A 152 -9.45 -25.26 17.32
C SER A 152 -8.12 -25.85 17.82
N LEU A 153 -8.13 -27.03 18.44
CA LEU A 153 -6.92 -27.69 18.91
C LEU A 153 -5.99 -28.05 17.73
N GLU A 154 -6.53 -28.71 16.70
CA GLU A 154 -5.79 -29.05 15.47
C GLU A 154 -5.23 -27.78 14.79
N PHE A 155 -6.02 -26.71 14.75
CA PHE A 155 -5.56 -25.42 14.24
C PHE A 155 -4.36 -24.88 15.03
N TYR A 156 -4.39 -24.92 16.37
CA TYR A 156 -3.28 -24.46 17.20
C TYR A 156 -2.04 -25.33 17.13
N GLU A 157 -2.20 -26.65 16.97
CA GLU A 157 -1.11 -27.58 16.70
C GLU A 157 -0.46 -27.29 15.35
N ALA A 158 -1.26 -26.94 14.33
CA ALA A 158 -0.72 -26.51 13.04
C ALA A 158 0.10 -25.22 13.16
N LEU A 159 -0.31 -24.25 13.98
CA LEU A 159 0.48 -23.04 14.24
C LEU A 159 1.80 -23.33 14.94
N ASP A 160 1.87 -24.37 15.77
CA ASP A 160 3.10 -24.76 16.48
C ASP A 160 4.19 -25.29 15.55
N GLN A 161 3.82 -25.75 14.36
CA GLN A 161 4.77 -26.18 13.32
C GLN A 161 5.54 -25.01 12.68
N ASN A 162 5.15 -23.76 12.94
CA ASN A 162 5.84 -22.56 12.48
C ASN A 162 6.31 -21.70 13.66
N ASN A 163 7.62 -21.52 13.83
CA ASN A 163 8.20 -20.79 14.97
C ASN A 163 7.63 -19.37 15.17
N SER A 164 7.37 -18.64 14.07
CA SER A 164 6.83 -17.28 14.15
C SER A 164 5.37 -17.28 14.60
N LEU A 165 4.56 -18.21 14.08
CA LEU A 165 3.14 -18.35 14.42
C LEU A 165 2.95 -18.96 15.81
N LYS A 166 3.83 -19.88 16.23
CA LYS A 166 3.90 -20.38 17.61
C LYS A 166 4.13 -19.25 18.61
N THR A 167 5.08 -18.36 18.32
CA THR A 167 5.37 -17.20 19.18
C THR A 167 4.16 -16.26 19.26
N LEU A 168 3.51 -16.01 18.12
CA LEU A 168 2.27 -15.24 18.07
C LEU A 168 1.14 -15.90 18.88
N LYS A 169 0.92 -17.21 18.71
CA LYS A 169 -0.07 -17.98 19.47
C LYS A 169 0.14 -17.82 20.97
N ILE A 170 1.38 -18.02 21.45
CA ILE A 170 1.73 -17.89 22.87
C ILE A 170 1.48 -16.47 23.36
N LYS A 171 1.81 -15.44 22.58
CA LYS A 171 1.52 -14.03 22.91
C LYS A 171 0.02 -13.80 23.08
N ILE A 172 -0.81 -14.27 22.14
CA ILE A 172 -2.26 -14.11 22.20
C ILE A 172 -2.85 -14.89 23.38
N PHE A 173 -2.40 -16.12 23.63
CA PHE A 173 -2.89 -16.92 24.75
C PHE A 173 -2.58 -16.25 26.11
N LYS A 174 -1.38 -15.67 26.28
CA LYS A 174 -1.05 -14.87 27.47
C LYS A 174 -1.97 -13.66 27.62
N LEU A 175 -2.26 -12.96 26.53
CA LEU A 175 -3.15 -11.81 26.52
C LEU A 175 -4.59 -12.19 26.88
N LEU A 176 -5.13 -13.24 26.26
CA LEU A 176 -6.48 -13.76 26.54
C LEU A 176 -6.60 -14.20 27.99
N LYS A 177 -5.63 -14.95 28.51
CA LYS A 177 -5.59 -15.35 29.93
C LYS A 177 -5.65 -14.12 30.82
N SER A 178 -4.77 -13.14 30.62
CA SER A 178 -4.72 -11.92 31.45
C SER A 178 -6.01 -11.10 31.39
N ARG A 179 -6.67 -11.04 30.23
CA ARG A 179 -7.86 -10.19 30.02
C ARG A 179 -9.13 -10.84 30.58
N TYR A 180 -9.25 -12.15 30.46
CA TYR A 180 -10.50 -12.86 30.74
C TYR A 180 -10.48 -13.72 31.99
N MET A 181 -9.34 -13.92 32.68
CA MET A 181 -9.30 -14.69 33.92
C MET A 181 -10.38 -14.22 34.90
N PHE A 182 -11.21 -15.16 35.38
CA PHE A 182 -12.37 -14.91 36.24
C PHE A 182 -13.50 -14.07 35.60
N ARG A 183 -13.61 -14.09 34.27
CA ARG A 183 -14.76 -13.57 33.51
C ARG A 183 -15.47 -14.71 32.77
N THR A 184 -16.70 -14.45 32.34
CA THR A 184 -17.55 -15.44 31.64
C THR A 184 -16.86 -16.03 30.41
N GLU A 185 -16.09 -15.25 29.65
CA GLU A 185 -15.40 -15.73 28.45
C GLU A 185 -14.35 -16.80 28.77
N PHE A 186 -13.81 -16.82 30.00
CA PHE A 186 -12.83 -17.81 30.42
C PHE A 186 -13.42 -19.22 30.51
N GLU A 187 -14.74 -19.35 30.70
CA GLU A 187 -15.45 -20.63 30.69
C GLU A 187 -15.39 -21.32 29.31
N LEU A 188 -15.12 -20.54 28.25
CA LEU A 188 -14.97 -21.06 26.89
C LEU A 188 -13.57 -21.63 26.63
N PHE A 189 -12.61 -21.45 27.54
CA PHE A 189 -11.23 -21.85 27.34
C PHE A 189 -10.95 -23.22 27.95
N LYS A 190 -10.11 -24.01 27.28
CA LYS A 190 -9.53 -25.22 27.87
C LYS A 190 -8.19 -24.86 28.51
N ILE A 191 -8.04 -25.21 29.78
CA ILE A 191 -6.84 -24.96 30.55
C ILE A 191 -6.16 -26.25 31.00
N ASP A 192 -4.88 -26.16 31.31
CA ASP A 192 -4.09 -27.25 31.87
C ASP A 192 -3.08 -26.69 32.88
N ILE A 193 -2.54 -27.56 33.74
CA ILE A 193 -1.48 -27.20 34.68
C ILE A 193 -0.20 -27.02 33.86
N SER A 194 0.56 -25.96 34.13
CA SER A 194 1.83 -25.75 33.45
C SER A 194 2.82 -26.88 33.78
N ASP A 195 3.78 -27.10 32.87
CA ASP A 195 4.77 -28.17 32.97
C ASP A 195 5.69 -28.05 34.21
N ASN A 196 5.66 -26.91 34.92
CA ASN A 196 6.42 -26.68 36.16
C ASN A 196 5.73 -27.22 37.43
N HIS A 197 4.57 -27.90 37.32
CA HIS A 197 3.79 -28.46 38.43
C HIS A 197 3.40 -27.48 39.55
N ASP A 198 3.51 -26.17 39.31
CA ASP A 198 2.98 -25.16 40.22
C ASP A 198 1.45 -25.05 40.01
N ALA A 199 0.69 -25.37 41.06
CA ALA A 199 -0.78 -25.35 41.03
C ALA A 199 -1.35 -23.96 40.73
N ALA A 200 -0.55 -22.89 40.92
CA ALA A 200 -0.93 -21.52 40.58
C ALA A 200 -0.72 -21.17 39.10
N SER A 201 0.10 -21.93 38.37
CA SER A 201 0.44 -21.61 36.97
C SER A 201 -0.38 -22.42 35.98
N ILE A 202 -1.52 -21.86 35.59
CA ILE A 202 -2.41 -22.39 34.57
C ILE A 202 -1.92 -22.00 33.17
N LYS A 203 -1.92 -22.91 32.20
CA LYS A 203 -1.71 -22.64 30.75
C LYS A 203 -3.03 -22.77 29.97
N LEU A 204 -3.20 -21.94 28.94
CA LEU A 204 -4.30 -22.13 27.98
C LEU A 204 -3.87 -23.19 26.96
N VAL A 205 -4.73 -24.17 26.71
CA VAL A 205 -4.52 -25.25 25.73
C VAL A 205 -5.38 -25.03 24.49
N ASP A 206 -6.61 -24.58 24.68
CA ASP A 206 -7.55 -24.32 23.61
C ASP A 206 -8.40 -23.08 23.91
N VAL A 207 -8.71 -22.32 22.86
CA VAL A 207 -9.57 -21.13 22.93
C VAL A 207 -10.40 -21.06 21.64
N PRO A 208 -11.63 -20.50 21.69
CA PRO A 208 -12.43 -20.32 20.48
C PRO A 208 -11.70 -19.54 19.39
N LEU A 209 -11.72 -20.04 18.15
CA LEU A 209 -11.04 -19.43 17.00
C LEU A 209 -11.44 -17.96 16.80
N THR A 210 -12.71 -17.64 16.98
CA THR A 210 -13.22 -16.26 16.90
C THR A 210 -12.48 -15.34 17.88
N LEU A 211 -12.32 -15.75 19.15
CA LEU A 211 -11.62 -14.94 20.15
C LEU A 211 -10.12 -14.83 19.85
N PHE A 212 -9.52 -15.88 19.30
CA PHE A 212 -8.14 -15.82 18.83
C PHE A 212 -7.97 -14.79 17.71
N PHE A 213 -8.79 -14.87 16.66
CA PHE A 213 -8.72 -13.97 15.52
C PHE A 213 -9.03 -12.51 15.88
N GLU A 214 -9.94 -12.24 16.82
CA GLU A 214 -10.23 -10.86 17.25
C GLU A 214 -9.06 -10.15 17.93
N ASN A 215 -8.06 -10.89 18.41
CA ASN A 215 -6.88 -10.31 19.06
C ASN A 215 -5.66 -10.19 18.13
N LEU A 216 -5.81 -10.50 16.84
CA LEU A 216 -4.78 -10.33 15.83
C LEU A 216 -4.87 -8.93 15.19
N THR A 217 -3.71 -8.31 14.94
CA THR A 217 -3.65 -7.18 13.99
C THR A 217 -3.88 -7.68 12.56
N ILE A 218 -4.17 -6.78 11.62
CA ILE A 218 -4.34 -7.15 10.21
C ILE A 218 -3.10 -7.86 9.62
N ASP A 219 -1.89 -7.43 10.00
CA ASP A 219 -0.63 -8.06 9.60
C ASP A 219 -0.47 -9.46 10.20
N GLU A 220 -0.79 -9.62 11.48
CA GLU A 220 -0.75 -10.90 12.18
C GLU A 220 -1.79 -11.88 11.62
N LEU A 221 -3.02 -11.40 11.38
CA LEU A 221 -4.09 -12.16 10.75
C LEU A 221 -3.69 -12.60 9.35
N SER A 222 -3.10 -11.73 8.53
CA SER A 222 -2.65 -12.07 7.18
C SER A 222 -1.62 -13.21 7.15
N LYS A 223 -0.71 -13.24 8.13
CA LYS A 223 0.28 -14.32 8.28
C LYS A 223 -0.39 -15.66 8.65
N VAL A 224 -1.27 -15.64 9.65
CA VAL A 224 -2.03 -16.82 10.09
C VAL A 224 -2.89 -17.35 8.93
N TYR A 225 -3.69 -16.47 8.33
CA TYR A 225 -4.54 -16.75 7.19
C TYR A 225 -3.78 -17.39 6.02
N SER A 226 -2.68 -16.76 5.57
CA SER A 226 -1.88 -17.29 4.46
C SER A 226 -1.30 -18.66 4.76
N TYR A 227 -0.88 -18.91 6.01
CA TYR A 227 -0.36 -20.19 6.43
C TYR A 227 -1.47 -21.26 6.47
N VAL A 228 -2.61 -20.95 7.07
CA VAL A 228 -3.75 -21.88 7.23
C VAL A 228 -4.29 -22.34 5.88
N ILE A 229 -4.47 -21.42 4.93
CA ILE A 229 -4.92 -21.75 3.57
C ILE A 229 -3.96 -22.73 2.89
N LYS A 230 -2.64 -22.56 3.08
CA LYS A 230 -1.62 -23.45 2.50
C LYS A 230 -1.53 -24.79 3.23
N PHE A 231 -1.52 -24.77 4.56
CA PHE A 231 -1.31 -25.96 5.39
C PHE A 231 -2.45 -26.97 5.22
N PHE A 232 -3.70 -26.49 5.20
CA PHE A 232 -4.88 -27.34 5.10
C PHE A 232 -5.48 -27.42 3.68
N HIS A 233 -4.76 -26.98 2.65
CA HIS A 233 -5.30 -26.86 1.28
C HIS A 233 -5.98 -28.13 0.74
N THR A 234 -5.46 -29.32 1.08
CA THR A 234 -6.01 -30.61 0.63
C THR A 234 -7.32 -30.99 1.29
N ARG A 235 -7.64 -30.40 2.46
CA ARG A 235 -8.88 -30.64 3.19
C ARG A 235 -10.00 -29.68 2.80
N PHE A 236 -9.66 -28.55 2.20
CA PHE A 236 -10.64 -27.55 1.80
C PHE A 236 -11.39 -27.98 0.53
N ASN A 237 -12.71 -27.82 0.56
CA ASN A 237 -13.52 -27.96 -0.65
C ASN A 237 -13.20 -26.80 -1.61
N THR A 238 -12.56 -27.10 -2.73
CA THR A 238 -12.15 -26.10 -3.73
C THR A 238 -13.33 -25.35 -4.36
N ARG A 239 -14.54 -25.90 -4.27
CA ARG A 239 -15.78 -25.25 -4.72
C ARG A 239 -16.49 -24.43 -3.64
N SER A 240 -16.01 -24.45 -2.38
CA SER A 240 -16.58 -23.62 -1.32
C SER A 240 -16.37 -22.15 -1.65
N LYS A 241 -17.44 -21.36 -1.57
CA LYS A 241 -17.40 -19.90 -1.76
C LYS A 241 -16.40 -19.25 -0.79
N SER A 242 -16.37 -19.69 0.46
CA SER A 242 -15.42 -19.23 1.47
C SER A 242 -13.98 -19.55 1.07
N TYR A 243 -13.72 -20.76 0.58
CA TYR A 243 -12.38 -21.12 0.10
C TYR A 243 -11.96 -20.28 -1.11
N ILE A 244 -12.83 -20.10 -2.11
CA ILE A 244 -12.52 -19.31 -3.31
C ILE A 244 -12.21 -17.85 -2.93
N PHE A 245 -13.08 -17.23 -2.15
CA PHE A 245 -12.89 -15.87 -1.64
C PHE A 245 -11.56 -15.74 -0.89
N LEU A 246 -11.31 -16.64 0.06
CA LEU A 246 -10.11 -16.61 0.89
C LEU A 246 -8.84 -16.91 0.05
N ASN A 247 -8.86 -17.88 -0.85
CA ASN A 247 -7.68 -18.18 -1.64
C ASN A 247 -7.31 -17.04 -2.60
N ILE A 248 -8.30 -16.40 -3.22
CA ILE A 248 -8.10 -15.26 -4.13
C ILE A 248 -7.68 -13.99 -3.38
N SER A 249 -8.23 -13.75 -2.18
CA SER A 249 -7.97 -12.52 -1.43
C SER A 249 -6.73 -12.56 -0.54
N LYS A 250 -6.07 -13.71 -0.35
CA LYS A 250 -4.98 -13.87 0.64
C LYS A 250 -3.82 -12.88 0.50
N GLN A 251 -3.31 -12.69 -0.72
CA GLN A 251 -2.18 -11.80 -0.94
C GLN A 251 -2.62 -10.33 -0.83
N MET A 252 -3.80 -10.00 -1.36
CA MET A 252 -4.32 -8.63 -1.33
C MET A 252 -4.68 -8.19 0.09
N PHE A 253 -5.23 -9.08 0.91
CA PHE A 253 -5.55 -8.80 2.30
C PHE A 253 -4.33 -8.36 3.11
N ALA A 254 -3.16 -8.97 2.85
CA ALA A 254 -1.91 -8.60 3.51
C ALA A 254 -1.47 -7.16 3.19
N GLU A 255 -1.86 -6.61 2.03
CA GLU A 255 -1.51 -5.25 1.63
C GLU A 255 -2.35 -4.20 2.36
N LEU A 256 -3.53 -4.53 2.91
CA LEU A 256 -4.45 -3.55 3.52
C LEU A 256 -3.86 -2.83 4.73
N SER A 257 -2.82 -3.37 5.37
CA SER A 257 -2.21 -2.76 6.55
C SER A 257 -1.67 -1.34 6.29
N ILE A 258 -1.15 -1.09 5.08
CA ILE A 258 -0.61 0.21 4.70
C ILE A 258 -1.72 1.25 4.68
N ILE A 259 -2.79 1.02 3.92
CA ILE A 259 -3.87 1.99 3.80
C ILE A 259 -4.69 2.09 5.10
N ARG A 260 -4.86 0.98 5.84
CA ARG A 260 -5.46 1.00 7.17
C ARG A 260 -4.70 1.92 8.11
N ASN A 261 -3.38 1.78 8.17
CA ASN A 261 -2.55 2.60 9.05
C ASN A 261 -2.49 4.05 8.55
N ALA A 262 -2.43 4.28 7.24
CA ALA A 262 -2.48 5.63 6.67
C ALA A 262 -3.81 6.33 6.98
N SER A 263 -4.94 5.62 6.96
CA SER A 263 -6.25 6.16 7.33
C SER A 263 -6.43 6.36 8.83
N ALA A 264 -5.88 5.47 9.65
CA ALA A 264 -5.96 5.56 11.12
C ALA A 264 -4.97 6.58 11.73
N HIS A 265 -4.02 7.09 10.95
CA HIS A 265 -2.98 8.01 11.40
C HIS A 265 -3.04 9.34 10.64
N GLY A 266 -2.42 10.38 11.20
CA GLY A 266 -2.57 11.76 10.72
C GLY A 266 -1.86 12.10 9.40
N ASN A 267 -1.58 11.14 8.50
CA ASN A 267 -0.97 11.44 7.20
C ASN A 267 -2.04 11.73 6.13
N PRO A 268 -1.79 12.65 5.18
CA PRO A 268 -2.63 12.82 4.00
C PRO A 268 -2.68 11.55 3.15
N LEU A 269 -3.88 11.06 2.84
CA LEU A 269 -4.05 9.78 2.17
C LEU A 269 -3.88 9.89 0.65
N ILE A 270 -4.60 10.82 0.02
CA ILE A 270 -4.60 11.04 -1.44
C ILE A 270 -3.19 11.33 -1.96
N PRO A 271 -2.40 12.26 -1.38
CA PRO A 271 -1.03 12.47 -1.80
C PRO A 271 -0.17 11.22 -1.70
N THR A 272 -0.42 10.35 -0.71
CA THR A 272 0.35 9.10 -0.52
C THR A 272 0.00 8.05 -1.59
N ILE A 273 -1.30 7.88 -1.91
CA ILE A 273 -1.78 6.95 -2.96
C ILE A 273 -1.32 7.40 -4.34
N LEU A 274 -1.45 8.70 -4.62
CA LEU A 274 -1.16 9.29 -5.92
C LEU A 274 0.30 9.74 -6.06
N ASP A 275 1.15 9.43 -5.06
CA ASP A 275 2.57 9.75 -5.11
C ASP A 275 3.29 8.98 -6.21
N ASP A 276 3.33 9.61 -7.39
CA ASP A 276 4.25 9.28 -8.46
C ASP A 276 5.65 9.78 -8.11
N SER A 277 6.08 9.84 -6.85
CA SER A 277 7.46 10.06 -6.37
C SER A 277 7.98 8.95 -5.42
N TYR A 278 7.16 7.91 -5.19
CA TYR A 278 7.29 7.05 -4.02
C TYR A 278 8.54 6.15 -3.98
N SER A 279 8.93 5.51 -5.08
CA SER A 279 9.97 4.46 -5.03
C SER A 279 11.36 5.00 -5.31
N PRO A 280 12.37 4.94 -4.45
CA PRO A 280 13.63 5.66 -4.66
C PRO A 280 14.52 5.15 -5.84
N SER A 281 14.13 4.07 -6.55
CA SER A 281 14.59 3.76 -7.93
C SER A 281 14.26 4.88 -8.95
N PHE A 282 13.43 5.81 -8.50
CA PHE A 282 12.73 6.89 -9.17
C PHE A 282 13.50 7.88 -10.04
N LEU A 283 14.81 8.04 -9.86
CA LEU A 283 15.53 9.02 -10.65
C LEU A 283 15.89 8.51 -12.06
N PHE A 284 15.60 7.23 -12.35
CA PHE A 284 15.76 6.59 -13.66
C PHE A 284 14.43 6.40 -14.43
N ASP A 285 13.30 6.16 -13.74
CA ASP A 285 12.11 5.52 -14.36
C ASP A 285 10.88 6.43 -14.59
N LEU A 286 10.87 7.66 -14.12
CA LEU A 286 9.63 8.45 -14.14
C LEU A 286 9.14 8.94 -15.50
N LYS A 287 9.96 8.85 -16.54
CA LYS A 287 9.49 9.09 -17.91
C LYS A 287 9.06 7.81 -18.62
N SER A 288 9.26 6.65 -18.02
CA SER A 288 9.06 5.37 -18.70
C SER A 288 8.75 4.27 -17.69
N VAL A 289 7.55 3.70 -17.80
CA VAL A 289 7.18 2.47 -17.08
C VAL A 289 7.89 1.21 -17.65
N TRP A 290 8.90 1.45 -18.48
CA TRP A 290 9.87 0.49 -19.02
C TRP A 290 11.25 0.77 -18.43
N PRO A 291 11.54 0.38 -17.17
CA PRO A 291 12.91 0.35 -16.70
C PRO A 291 13.72 -0.53 -17.64
N SER A 292 14.72 0.05 -18.30
CA SER A 292 15.69 -0.72 -19.07
C SER A 292 16.71 -1.41 -18.16
N HIS A 293 16.75 -1.13 -16.86
CA HIS A 293 17.74 -1.68 -15.93
C HIS A 293 17.12 -2.17 -14.62
N ASN A 294 17.54 -3.37 -14.20
CA ASN A 294 17.14 -4.10 -12.99
C ASN A 294 17.01 -3.20 -11.75
N SER A 295 15.76 -2.84 -11.41
CA SER A 295 15.40 -2.12 -10.19
C SER A 295 15.17 -3.05 -8.98
N GLY A 296 15.47 -4.35 -9.08
CA GLY A 296 15.25 -5.33 -8.01
C GLY A 296 14.59 -6.62 -8.52
N ASN A 297 13.88 -7.31 -7.60
CA ASN A 297 13.23 -8.61 -7.86
C ASN A 297 12.18 -8.56 -8.98
N ASN A 298 11.93 -9.71 -9.60
CA ASN A 298 10.95 -9.85 -10.66
C ASN A 298 9.52 -9.76 -10.12
N VAL A 299 8.93 -8.57 -10.19
CA VAL A 299 7.55 -8.29 -9.72
C VAL A 299 6.50 -9.15 -10.44
N GLU A 300 6.80 -9.67 -11.64
CA GLU A 300 5.89 -10.56 -12.37
C GLU A 300 5.67 -11.91 -11.67
N GLU A 301 6.68 -12.39 -10.93
CA GLU A 301 6.65 -13.67 -10.20
C GLU A 301 6.15 -13.52 -8.77
N GLU A 302 6.33 -12.33 -8.17
CA GLU A 302 6.00 -12.09 -6.77
C GLU A 302 4.52 -11.76 -6.53
N TRP A 303 3.78 -11.29 -7.55
CA TRP A 303 2.42 -10.77 -7.36
C TRP A 303 1.37 -11.52 -8.18
N GLU A 304 0.45 -12.20 -7.50
CA GLU A 304 -0.53 -13.15 -8.08
C GLU A 304 -1.44 -12.47 -9.13
N LEU A 305 -1.80 -11.20 -8.89
CA LEU A 305 -2.68 -10.42 -9.78
C LEU A 305 -1.93 -9.74 -10.94
N PHE A 306 -0.59 -9.83 -11.03
CA PHE A 306 0.20 -9.07 -12.02
C PHE A 306 -0.30 -9.33 -13.45
N ASN A 307 -0.35 -10.61 -13.81
CA ASN A 307 -0.74 -11.02 -15.14
C ASN A 307 -2.23 -10.79 -15.40
N THR A 308 -3.08 -10.87 -14.36
CA THR A 308 -4.52 -10.56 -14.47
C THR A 308 -4.74 -9.10 -14.78
N ILE A 309 -4.09 -8.18 -14.07
CA ILE A 309 -4.15 -6.74 -14.34
C ILE A 309 -3.65 -6.44 -15.75
N ARG A 310 -2.48 -6.99 -16.12
CA ARG A 310 -1.87 -6.78 -17.43
C ARG A 310 -2.77 -7.25 -18.56
N TRP A 311 -3.33 -8.46 -18.44
CA TRP A 311 -4.19 -9.04 -19.46
C TRP A 311 -5.49 -8.26 -19.60
N SER A 312 -6.15 -7.93 -18.48
CA SER A 312 -7.45 -7.26 -18.47
C SER A 312 -7.34 -5.84 -19.01
N THR A 313 -6.33 -5.09 -18.57
CA THR A 313 -6.01 -3.77 -19.14
C THR A 313 -5.82 -3.85 -20.65
N ARG A 314 -5.07 -4.85 -21.13
CA ARG A 314 -4.85 -5.05 -22.57
C ARG A 314 -6.15 -5.33 -23.33
N MET A 315 -7.06 -6.12 -22.78
CA MET A 315 -8.37 -6.39 -23.41
C MET A 315 -9.23 -5.14 -23.43
N LEU A 316 -9.42 -4.50 -22.28
CA LEU A 316 -10.23 -3.27 -22.17
C LEU A 316 -9.71 -2.15 -23.08
N THR A 317 -8.39 -2.07 -23.27
CA THR A 317 -7.78 -1.11 -24.21
C THR A 317 -8.04 -1.49 -25.67
N LYS A 318 -8.04 -2.78 -26.02
CA LYS A 318 -8.37 -3.25 -27.38
C LYS A 318 -9.83 -2.98 -27.73
N ASP A 319 -10.71 -3.09 -26.75
CA ASP A 319 -12.16 -2.90 -26.92
C ASP A 319 -12.55 -1.41 -26.89
N GLY A 320 -11.57 -0.50 -26.75
CA GLY A 320 -11.80 0.94 -26.71
C GLY A 320 -12.43 1.47 -25.41
N ILE A 321 -12.54 0.61 -24.39
CA ILE A 321 -13.12 0.94 -23.08
C ILE A 321 -12.10 1.69 -22.21
N ALA A 322 -10.83 1.27 -22.26
CA ALA A 322 -9.73 1.91 -21.53
C ALA A 322 -8.81 2.72 -22.47
N PRO A 323 -8.27 3.86 -22.01
CA PRO A 323 -7.40 4.71 -22.83
C PRO A 323 -6.04 4.06 -23.14
N ILE A 324 -5.49 4.35 -24.33
CA ILE A 324 -4.14 3.93 -24.72
C ILE A 324 -3.11 4.90 -24.13
N TYR A 325 -2.45 4.50 -23.04
CA TYR A 325 -1.39 5.31 -22.42
C TYR A 325 -0.01 5.20 -23.08
N ALA A 326 0.30 4.09 -23.76
CA ALA A 326 1.67 3.80 -24.22
C ALA A 326 1.75 3.40 -25.70
N GLY A 327 0.86 3.95 -26.53
CA GLY A 327 0.83 3.72 -27.99
C GLY A 327 0.43 2.31 -28.43
N SER A 328 0.31 1.35 -27.51
CA SER A 328 -0.29 0.04 -27.81
C SER A 328 -0.96 -0.58 -26.57
N PRO A 329 -1.98 -1.45 -26.75
CA PRO A 329 -2.64 -2.15 -25.65
C PRO A 329 -1.68 -3.00 -24.79
N GLN A 330 -0.68 -3.61 -25.40
CA GLN A 330 0.30 -4.43 -24.67
C GLN A 330 1.18 -3.59 -23.77
N LEU A 331 1.64 -2.44 -24.28
CA LEU A 331 2.45 -1.53 -23.49
C LEU A 331 1.60 -0.86 -22.39
N THR A 332 0.35 -0.51 -22.68
CA THR A 332 -0.60 0.01 -21.68
C THR A 332 -0.85 -0.99 -20.55
N GLY A 333 -1.01 -2.28 -20.86
CA GLY A 333 -1.18 -3.33 -19.85
C GLY A 333 0.00 -3.46 -18.90
N LEU A 334 1.23 -3.40 -19.42
CA LEU A 334 2.42 -3.41 -18.56
C LEU A 334 2.54 -2.12 -17.75
N TYR A 335 2.23 -0.98 -18.38
CA TYR A 335 2.24 0.33 -17.73
C TYR A 335 1.37 0.32 -16.47
N ILE A 336 0.09 -0.04 -16.60
CA ILE A 336 -0.86 -0.01 -15.47
C ILE A 336 -0.45 -0.98 -14.36
N SER A 337 -0.01 -2.19 -14.74
CA SER A 337 0.40 -3.20 -13.75
C SER A 337 1.58 -2.69 -12.90
N LYS A 338 2.61 -2.15 -13.54
CA LYS A 338 3.76 -1.58 -12.82
C LYS A 338 3.40 -0.30 -12.06
N TYR A 339 2.53 0.53 -12.63
CA TYR A 339 2.05 1.75 -12.00
C TYR A 339 1.38 1.48 -10.65
N ILE A 340 0.58 0.41 -10.56
CA ILE A 340 -0.04 -0.02 -9.29
C ILE A 340 1.03 -0.47 -8.29
N LEU A 341 2.01 -1.27 -8.74
CA LEU A 341 2.91 -2.00 -7.85
C LEU A 341 4.11 -1.20 -7.33
N ILE A 342 4.48 -0.11 -8.01
CA ILE A 342 5.63 0.72 -7.62
C ILE A 342 5.37 1.57 -6.36
N ASN A 343 4.10 1.90 -6.09
CA ASN A 343 3.69 2.64 -4.90
C ASN A 343 2.90 1.70 -3.97
N PRO A 344 3.45 1.31 -2.80
CA PRO A 344 2.80 0.43 -1.83
C PRO A 344 1.45 0.95 -1.32
N ALA A 345 1.28 2.27 -1.16
CA ALA A 345 -0.01 2.82 -0.74
C ALA A 345 -1.06 2.72 -1.85
N ARG A 346 -0.66 2.95 -3.11
CA ARG A 346 -1.50 2.71 -4.28
C ARG A 346 -1.92 1.26 -4.41
N ARG A 347 -0.95 0.35 -4.30
CA ARG A 347 -1.17 -1.10 -4.28
C ARG A 347 -2.12 -1.52 -3.16
N SER A 348 -1.94 -0.96 -1.97
CA SER A 348 -2.81 -1.22 -0.81
C SER A 348 -4.23 -0.71 -1.03
N PHE A 349 -4.41 0.49 -1.58
CA PHE A 349 -5.73 1.02 -1.95
C PHE A 349 -6.42 0.19 -3.03
N PHE A 350 -5.69 -0.22 -4.07
CA PHE A 350 -6.19 -1.16 -5.08
C PHE A 350 -6.63 -2.49 -4.45
N SER A 351 -5.80 -3.03 -3.54
CA SER A 351 -6.07 -4.29 -2.84
C SER A 351 -7.30 -4.20 -1.95
N PHE A 352 -7.52 -3.06 -1.29
CA PHE A 352 -8.72 -2.80 -0.50
C PHE A 352 -10.00 -2.94 -1.32
N ILE A 353 -10.08 -2.23 -2.47
CA ILE A 353 -11.25 -2.30 -3.36
C ILE A 353 -11.42 -3.72 -3.90
N PHE A 354 -10.33 -4.36 -4.30
CA PHE A 354 -10.34 -5.72 -4.80
C PHE A 354 -10.92 -6.71 -3.78
N VAL A 355 -10.48 -6.67 -2.51
CA VAL A 355 -10.97 -7.59 -1.48
C VAL A 355 -12.45 -7.34 -1.18
N ALA A 356 -12.90 -6.08 -1.15
CA ALA A 356 -14.31 -5.75 -1.01
C ALA A 356 -15.15 -6.34 -2.16
N PHE A 357 -14.72 -6.19 -3.41
CA PHE A 357 -15.44 -6.73 -4.56
C PHE A 357 -15.39 -8.25 -4.64
N CYS A 358 -14.27 -8.86 -4.24
CA CYS A 358 -14.15 -10.31 -4.10
C CYS A 358 -15.18 -10.83 -3.09
N TYR A 359 -15.35 -10.14 -1.95
CA TYR A 359 -16.37 -10.48 -0.96
C TYR A 359 -17.78 -10.38 -1.55
N PHE A 360 -18.11 -9.27 -2.24
CA PHE A 360 -19.43 -9.09 -2.86
C PHE A 360 -19.74 -10.13 -3.93
N ARG A 361 -18.73 -10.55 -4.70
CA ARG A 361 -18.90 -11.53 -5.78
C ARG A 361 -19.10 -12.96 -5.25
N TYR A 362 -18.38 -13.36 -4.21
CA TYR A 362 -18.35 -14.75 -3.78
C TYR A 362 -19.13 -15.04 -2.50
N ILE A 363 -19.23 -14.09 -1.57
CA ILE A 363 -19.81 -14.31 -0.23
C ILE A 363 -21.20 -13.71 -0.13
N ASP A 364 -21.29 -12.37 -0.12
CA ASP A 364 -22.54 -11.65 0.10
C ASP A 364 -22.51 -10.29 -0.59
N ASN A 365 -23.52 -10.02 -1.43
CA ASN A 365 -23.65 -8.81 -2.23
C ASN A 365 -24.61 -7.77 -1.61
N SER A 366 -25.23 -8.05 -0.45
CA SER A 366 -26.24 -7.20 0.20
C SER A 366 -25.75 -5.78 0.51
N GLU A 367 -24.45 -5.64 0.76
CA GLU A 367 -23.81 -4.40 1.20
C GLU A 367 -23.07 -3.66 0.08
N LYS A 368 -23.14 -4.16 -1.16
CA LYS A 368 -22.46 -3.56 -2.32
C LYS A 368 -22.98 -2.16 -2.62
N GLU A 369 -24.29 -1.96 -2.54
CA GLU A 369 -24.89 -0.64 -2.78
C GLU A 369 -24.46 0.37 -1.72
N ASN A 370 -24.40 -0.03 -0.44
CA ASN A 370 -23.89 0.82 0.63
C ASN A 370 -22.40 1.16 0.42
N PHE A 371 -21.59 0.18 -0.02
CA PHE A 371 -20.19 0.43 -0.38
C PHE A 371 -20.10 1.44 -1.53
N TYR A 372 -20.96 1.32 -2.54
CA TYR A 372 -20.99 2.26 -3.66
C TYR A 372 -21.42 3.65 -3.25
N GLN A 373 -22.43 3.77 -2.40
CA GLN A 373 -22.87 5.06 -1.86
C GLN A 373 -21.74 5.76 -1.09
N ASP A 374 -21.10 5.07 -0.15
CA ASP A 374 -20.00 5.62 0.64
C ASP A 374 -18.78 6.01 -0.22
N MET A 375 -18.49 5.22 -1.27
CA MET A 375 -17.30 5.44 -2.11
C MET A 375 -17.55 6.33 -3.34
N SER A 376 -18.80 6.66 -3.66
CA SER A 376 -19.19 7.43 -4.86
C SER A 376 -18.53 8.80 -4.96
N SER A 377 -18.26 9.43 -3.82
CA SER A 377 -17.56 10.71 -3.72
C SER A 377 -16.04 10.61 -3.95
N PHE A 378 -15.49 9.40 -4.03
CA PHE A 378 -14.05 9.15 -3.96
C PHE A 378 -13.50 8.22 -5.04
N ILE A 379 -14.35 7.37 -5.64
CA ILE A 379 -14.01 6.53 -6.78
C ILE A 379 -15.14 6.66 -7.80
N PRO A 380 -14.85 6.80 -9.10
CA PRO A 380 -15.89 6.79 -10.10
C PRO A 380 -16.36 5.35 -10.28
N ILE A 381 -17.54 5.08 -9.74
CA ILE A 381 -18.22 3.79 -9.85
C ILE A 381 -19.11 3.86 -11.08
N PRO A 382 -19.00 2.92 -12.03
CA PRO A 382 -19.76 2.93 -13.28
C PRO A 382 -21.24 2.52 -13.08
N TYR A 383 -21.96 3.20 -12.18
CA TYR A 383 -23.40 3.08 -12.00
C TYR A 383 -24.09 4.43 -12.26
N GLU A 384 -25.31 4.38 -12.78
CA GLU A 384 -26.12 5.54 -13.23
C GLU A 384 -26.59 6.50 -12.12
N CYS A 385 -26.18 6.28 -10.87
CA CYS A 385 -26.42 7.23 -9.80
C CYS A 385 -25.27 8.26 -9.78
N TYR A 386 -25.55 9.49 -9.33
CA TYR A 386 -24.57 10.57 -9.08
C TYR A 386 -24.23 11.50 -10.25
N ILE A 387 -25.26 12.10 -10.86
CA ILE A 387 -25.09 13.35 -11.63
C ILE A 387 -25.23 14.59 -10.73
N ASN A 388 -25.93 14.50 -9.59
CA ASN A 388 -26.30 15.71 -8.84
C ASN A 388 -25.30 16.18 -7.76
N ASP A 389 -24.48 15.31 -7.18
CA ASP A 389 -23.49 15.70 -6.13
C ASP A 389 -22.04 15.80 -6.67
N ALA A 390 -21.80 15.37 -7.91
CA ALA A 390 -20.49 15.37 -8.55
C ALA A 390 -19.96 16.78 -8.82
N GLU A 391 -20.85 17.74 -9.11
CA GLU A 391 -20.45 19.12 -9.42
C GLU A 391 -19.86 19.87 -8.23
N ASN A 392 -20.27 19.53 -7.00
CA ASN A 392 -19.84 20.22 -5.77
C ASN A 392 -18.66 19.54 -5.07
N ASN A 393 -18.16 18.42 -5.57
CA ASN A 393 -17.08 17.68 -4.91
C ASN A 393 -15.72 18.03 -5.52
N ILE A 394 -14.82 18.58 -4.69
CA ILE A 394 -13.49 19.02 -5.13
C ILE A 394 -12.66 17.92 -5.80
N PHE A 395 -12.83 16.64 -5.44
CA PHE A 395 -12.11 15.54 -6.06
C PHE A 395 -12.55 15.25 -7.50
N PHE A 396 -13.75 15.69 -7.91
CA PHE A 396 -14.21 15.61 -9.31
C PHE A 396 -13.55 16.67 -10.18
N ASN A 397 -13.31 17.84 -9.61
CA ASN A 397 -12.97 19.05 -10.36
C ASN A 397 -11.51 19.47 -10.21
N TYR A 398 -10.80 18.94 -9.22
CA TYR A 398 -9.44 19.36 -8.89
C TYR A 398 -8.44 18.19 -8.87
N PRO A 399 -7.22 18.39 -9.41
CA PRO A 399 -6.82 19.47 -10.31
C PRO A 399 -7.65 19.52 -11.61
N LYS A 400 -7.85 20.72 -12.19
CA LYS A 400 -8.75 20.92 -13.36
C LYS A 400 -8.47 19.99 -14.54
N ASP A 401 -7.20 19.78 -14.86
CA ASP A 401 -6.79 18.97 -16.03
C ASP A 401 -6.77 17.47 -15.75
N ASN A 402 -6.60 17.07 -14.48
CA ASN A 402 -6.43 15.68 -14.08
C ASN A 402 -6.91 15.50 -12.64
N SER A 403 -8.22 15.44 -12.45
CA SER A 403 -8.81 15.45 -11.11
C SER A 403 -8.44 14.21 -10.29
N VAL A 404 -8.56 14.31 -8.96
CA VAL A 404 -8.25 13.20 -8.04
C VAL A 404 -8.99 11.93 -8.45
N LEU A 405 -10.28 12.04 -8.80
CA LEU A 405 -11.08 10.91 -9.25
C LEU A 405 -10.57 10.29 -10.54
N LYS A 406 -10.19 11.10 -11.53
CA LYS A 406 -9.58 10.59 -12.77
C LYS A 406 -8.29 9.83 -12.47
N GLN A 407 -7.45 10.37 -11.58
CA GLN A 407 -6.21 9.72 -11.17
C GLN A 407 -6.44 8.39 -10.45
N LEU A 408 -7.40 8.33 -9.53
CA LEU A 408 -7.78 7.09 -8.85
C LEU A 408 -8.40 6.07 -9.83
N PHE A 409 -9.20 6.53 -10.78
CA PHE A 409 -9.81 5.67 -11.78
C PHE A 409 -8.80 4.95 -12.65
N VAL A 410 -7.73 5.65 -13.07
CA VAL A 410 -6.68 5.13 -13.97
C VAL A 410 -6.17 3.75 -13.56
N PHE A 411 -6.15 3.45 -12.26
CA PHE A 411 -5.62 2.17 -11.78
C PHE A 411 -6.67 1.29 -11.07
N THR A 412 -7.93 1.72 -10.99
CA THR A 412 -9.02 0.98 -10.32
C THR A 412 -10.11 0.51 -11.29
N TYR A 413 -10.26 1.14 -12.46
CA TYR A 413 -11.35 0.86 -13.42
C TYR A 413 -11.51 -0.62 -13.78
N LEU A 414 -10.40 -1.35 -13.89
CA LEU A 414 -10.38 -2.76 -14.25
C LEU A 414 -11.13 -3.64 -13.24
N LEU A 415 -11.24 -3.23 -11.98
CA LEU A 415 -11.97 -3.98 -10.95
C LEU A 415 -13.49 -3.96 -11.19
N PHE A 416 -13.98 -3.04 -12.02
CA PHE A 416 -15.39 -2.95 -12.39
C PHE A 416 -15.73 -3.75 -13.66
N SER A 417 -14.73 -4.31 -14.35
CA SER A 417 -14.90 -5.06 -15.59
C SER A 417 -15.13 -6.54 -15.30
N GLU A 418 -16.09 -7.16 -16.00
CA GLU A 418 -16.31 -8.61 -15.92
C GLU A 418 -15.12 -9.39 -16.50
N GLU A 419 -14.43 -8.86 -17.51
CA GLU A 419 -13.24 -9.46 -18.12
C GLU A 419 -12.14 -9.70 -17.09
N PHE A 420 -11.94 -8.76 -16.15
CA PHE A 420 -10.97 -8.92 -15.07
C PHE A 420 -11.30 -10.13 -14.19
N TRP A 421 -12.55 -10.22 -13.75
CA TRP A 421 -12.99 -11.29 -12.85
C TRP A 421 -13.05 -12.64 -13.55
N LEU A 422 -13.47 -12.70 -14.82
CA LEU A 422 -13.46 -13.92 -15.63
C LEU A 422 -12.03 -14.46 -15.81
N HIS A 423 -11.08 -13.58 -16.13
CA HIS A 423 -9.68 -14.00 -16.26
C HIS A 423 -9.09 -14.46 -14.92
N LEU A 424 -9.43 -13.77 -13.83
CA LEU A 424 -8.99 -14.17 -12.50
C LEU A 424 -9.52 -15.56 -12.13
N SER A 425 -10.82 -15.80 -12.28
CA SER A 425 -11.45 -17.08 -11.97
C SER A 425 -10.90 -18.22 -12.83
N SER A 426 -10.45 -17.97 -14.06
CA SER A 426 -9.85 -19.02 -14.91
C SER A 426 -8.52 -19.59 -14.38
N ARG A 427 -7.92 -18.95 -13.36
CA ARG A 427 -6.64 -19.35 -12.76
C ARG A 427 -6.77 -20.20 -11.49
N TYR A 428 -7.98 -20.29 -10.93
CA TYR A 428 -8.28 -20.99 -9.67
C TYR A 428 -9.43 -21.97 -9.89
#